data_AF-A0A227JEC8-F1
#
_entry.id   AF-A0A227JEC8-F1
#
_cell.length_a   1.000
_cell.length_b   1.000
_cell.length_c   1.000
_cell.angle_alpha   90.00
_cell.angle_beta   90.00
_cell.angle_gamma   90.00
#
_symmetry.space_group_name_H-M   'P 1'
#
loop_
_entity.id
_entity.type
_entity.pdbx_description
1 polymer ?
#
loop_
_entity_poly.entity_id
_entity_poly.type
_entity_poly.pdbx_seq_one_letter_code
_entity_poly.pdbx_strand_id
1 'polypeptide(L)'
;MELKTLSVAIAATLSSTAAFAMSEPVAQVTEKVEHHQHEHGVETAQPEYAPTELLPQLPKQTLRTRATQSVEASSVVCDVESFTTTNSNDLISAIKTQGANCINELFSAQSRVQEAAFDSDHMYNVAKHTVTLAKAYTGGGSDELEALYLYLRAGYYAEFYNNNISFVSWVTPAVQEAVDAFVNNANFYENSDPHGKVLSEVIITMDSAGLQHAYLPQVTEWLTRWNDQYAQNWYMRNAVNGVFTILFGGQWNDQYLQIIGNQAELAKALGDFALRESSIGASDEFMVANAGRELGRLTKYSGSAATTVSSKLKDIFARYEMYGKGDAVWLAAADTVSYYAECSEYGICDFETKLKGLVLSQTYTCSPTIRILSQNMTQEQHVAACSKMGYEEGYFHQSLETGEQPVADDHNTQLQVNIFDSSDD
;
A
#
# COMPACT_ATOMS: atom_id res chain seq x y z
N MET A 1 -27.95 -24.73 -84.97
CA MET A 1 -26.66 -24.91 -84.29
C MET A 1 -26.61 -23.85 -83.22
N GLU A 2 -27.16 -24.07 -82.01
CA GLU A 2 -26.70 -25.05 -80.98
C GLU A 2 -25.23 -24.80 -80.59
N LEU A 3 -24.81 -24.70 -79.33
CA LEU A 3 -25.28 -25.33 -78.08
C LEU A 3 -24.86 -24.50 -76.85
N LYS A 4 -25.61 -24.67 -75.75
CA LYS A 4 -25.33 -24.22 -74.38
C LYS A 4 -24.29 -25.10 -73.68
N THR A 5 -23.52 -24.53 -72.74
CA THR A 5 -22.88 -25.14 -71.53
C THR A 5 -22.54 -23.96 -70.60
N LEU A 6 -22.98 -23.77 -69.34
CA LEU A 6 -23.21 -24.53 -68.09
C LEU A 6 -21.95 -24.93 -67.29
N SER A 7 -21.91 -24.42 -66.04
CA SER A 7 -21.25 -24.95 -64.83
C SER A 7 -19.75 -24.61 -64.62
N VAL A 8 -19.16 -24.44 -63.42
CA VAL A 8 -19.43 -24.91 -62.05
C VAL A 8 -18.84 -23.88 -61.04
N ALA A 9 -19.50 -23.64 -59.91
CA ALA A 9 -18.88 -23.02 -58.73
C ALA A 9 -18.07 -24.07 -57.95
N ILE A 10 -16.78 -23.84 -57.73
CA ILE A 10 -15.96 -24.64 -56.81
C ILE A 10 -15.53 -23.72 -55.66
N ALA A 11 -16.09 -23.97 -54.48
CA ALA A 11 -15.55 -23.49 -53.22
C ALA A 11 -14.17 -24.12 -53.03
N ALA A 12 -13.12 -23.30 -53.11
CA ALA A 12 -11.78 -23.72 -52.71
C ALA A 12 -11.68 -23.64 -51.19
N THR A 13 -11.87 -24.78 -50.54
CA THR A 13 -11.35 -25.05 -49.20
C THR A 13 -9.85 -24.77 -49.19
N LEU A 14 -9.43 -23.68 -48.54
CA LEU A 14 -8.03 -23.48 -48.18
C LEU A 14 -7.69 -24.46 -47.06
N SER A 15 -7.24 -25.65 -47.46
CA SER A 15 -6.54 -26.57 -46.57
C SER A 15 -5.26 -25.87 -46.13
N SER A 16 -5.24 -25.39 -44.89
CA SER A 16 -4.01 -25.00 -44.21
C SER A 16 -3.13 -26.24 -44.11
N THR A 17 -2.05 -26.25 -44.88
CA THR A 17 -0.96 -27.20 -44.70
C THR A 17 -0.36 -26.99 -43.32
N ALA A 18 -0.52 -27.97 -42.44
CA ALA A 18 0.27 -28.08 -41.22
C ALA A 18 1.75 -28.20 -41.62
N ALA A 19 2.52 -27.15 -41.34
CA ALA A 19 3.97 -27.19 -41.38
C ALA A 19 4.45 -27.38 -39.93
N PHE A 20 4.88 -28.60 -39.60
CA PHE A 20 5.67 -28.87 -38.40
C PHE A 20 7.16 -28.81 -38.78
N ALA A 21 7.89 -27.84 -38.22
CA ALA A 21 8.98 -28.08 -37.25
C ALA A 21 9.94 -26.89 -37.12
N MET A 22 10.04 -26.42 -35.87
CA MET A 22 11.17 -25.83 -35.16
C MET A 22 11.95 -24.68 -35.81
N SER A 23 11.55 -23.47 -35.42
CA SER A 23 12.51 -22.52 -34.85
C SER A 23 11.97 -22.04 -33.51
N GLU A 24 12.82 -21.96 -32.48
CA GLU A 24 12.49 -21.20 -31.28
C GLU A 24 12.02 -19.78 -31.69
N PRO A 25 10.96 -19.23 -31.07
CA PRO A 25 10.67 -17.82 -31.24
C PRO A 25 11.88 -17.00 -30.79
N VAL A 26 12.37 -16.13 -31.67
CA VAL A 26 13.50 -15.25 -31.40
C VAL A 26 13.16 -14.39 -30.19
N ALA A 27 13.98 -14.46 -29.13
CA ALA A 27 13.84 -13.63 -27.96
C ALA A 27 13.85 -12.15 -28.37
N GLN A 28 12.75 -11.44 -28.12
CA GLN A 28 12.81 -9.98 -28.05
C GLN A 28 13.61 -9.65 -26.80
N VAL A 29 14.72 -8.94 -27.00
CA VAL A 29 15.67 -8.50 -25.97
C VAL A 29 14.92 -8.02 -24.74
N THR A 30 15.02 -8.79 -23.66
CA THR A 30 14.44 -8.48 -22.36
C THR A 30 15.45 -7.62 -21.61
N GLU A 31 14.98 -6.47 -21.16
CA GLU A 31 15.68 -5.61 -20.21
C GLU A 31 16.13 -6.43 -19.00
N LYS A 32 17.33 -6.13 -18.49
CA LYS A 32 17.91 -6.77 -17.31
C LYS A 32 16.95 -6.60 -16.12
N VAL A 33 16.21 -7.66 -15.79
CA VAL A 33 15.61 -7.85 -14.48
C VAL A 33 16.52 -8.79 -13.71
N GLU A 34 17.21 -8.25 -12.71
CA GLU A 34 18.01 -9.04 -11.77
C GLU A 34 17.07 -9.75 -10.77
N HIS A 35 17.07 -11.07 -10.90
CA HIS A 35 16.83 -12.12 -9.91
C HIS A 35 15.64 -12.03 -8.93
N HIS A 36 14.66 -12.86 -9.28
CA HIS A 36 13.67 -13.54 -8.44
C HIS A 36 14.17 -13.97 -7.05
N GLN A 37 13.29 -13.80 -6.06
CA GLN A 37 12.97 -14.89 -5.13
C GLN A 37 11.54 -15.34 -5.39
N HIS A 38 11.40 -16.60 -5.81
CA HIS A 38 10.14 -17.32 -5.71
C HIS A 38 9.98 -17.80 -4.28
N GLU A 39 8.91 -17.38 -3.59
CA GLU A 39 8.44 -18.05 -2.39
C GLU A 39 6.96 -18.43 -2.59
N HIS A 40 6.73 -19.73 -2.69
CA HIS A 40 5.40 -20.31 -2.57
C HIS A 40 5.07 -20.44 -1.07
N GLY A 41 4.01 -19.76 -0.62
CA GLY A 41 3.30 -20.07 0.63
C GLY A 41 4.01 -19.69 1.92
N VAL A 42 3.93 -18.41 2.30
CA VAL A 42 3.09 -17.90 3.41
C VAL A 42 2.78 -16.45 3.02
N GLU A 43 1.61 -16.20 2.43
CA GLU A 43 1.06 -14.85 2.49
C GLU A 43 0.85 -14.56 3.98
N THR A 44 1.67 -13.70 4.57
CA THR A 44 1.15 -12.83 5.62
C THR A 44 0.06 -12.03 4.94
N ALA A 45 -1.17 -12.57 4.93
CA ALA A 45 -2.32 -11.91 4.34
C ALA A 45 -2.54 -10.62 5.12
N GLN A 46 -1.93 -9.53 4.65
CA GLN A 46 -2.44 -8.20 4.88
C GLN A 46 -3.93 -8.28 4.53
N PRO A 47 -4.84 -7.89 5.44
CA PRO A 47 -6.26 -7.95 5.11
C PRO A 47 -6.46 -7.16 3.81
N GLU A 48 -7.10 -7.76 2.80
CA GLU A 48 -7.28 -7.13 1.47
C GLU A 48 -7.90 -5.73 1.56
N TYR A 49 -8.60 -5.45 2.67
CA TYR A 49 -9.24 -4.19 2.98
C TYR A 49 -8.37 -3.19 3.78
N ALA A 50 -7.08 -3.43 4.05
CA ALA A 50 -6.21 -2.48 4.74
C ALA A 50 -5.91 -1.23 3.87
N PRO A 51 -5.63 -0.05 4.47
CA PRO A 51 -5.11 1.08 3.72
C PRO A 51 -3.85 0.69 2.94
N THR A 52 -3.73 1.20 1.72
CA THR A 52 -2.58 0.91 0.89
C THR A 52 -1.34 1.59 1.49
N GLU A 53 -0.36 0.78 1.89
CA GLU A 53 0.98 1.21 2.32
C GLU A 53 1.91 1.54 1.14
N LEU A 54 1.39 1.74 -0.08
CA LEU A 54 2.20 2.09 -1.26
C LEU A 54 2.90 3.43 -1.00
N LEU A 55 4.10 3.35 -0.42
CA LEU A 55 5.06 4.42 -0.44
C LEU A 55 5.35 4.65 -1.92
N PRO A 56 5.04 5.84 -2.48
CA PRO A 56 5.49 6.16 -3.82
C PRO A 56 6.99 5.88 -3.86
N GLN A 57 7.49 5.17 -4.88
CA GLN A 57 8.93 4.98 -4.99
C GLN A 57 9.60 6.34 -4.86
N LEU A 58 10.59 6.46 -3.96
CA LEU A 58 11.35 7.70 -3.83
C LEU A 58 11.77 8.12 -5.24
N PRO A 59 11.48 9.36 -5.67
CA PRO A 59 11.88 9.81 -6.99
C PRO A 59 13.37 9.54 -7.13
N LYS A 60 13.76 8.72 -8.12
CA LYS A 60 15.16 8.47 -8.41
C LYS A 60 15.81 9.84 -8.56
N GLN A 61 16.77 10.17 -7.68
CA GLN A 61 17.52 11.41 -7.80
C GLN A 61 18.16 11.40 -9.18
N THR A 62 17.67 12.25 -10.08
CA THR A 62 18.34 12.46 -11.36
C THR A 62 19.66 13.10 -11.01
N LEU A 63 20.73 12.31 -11.03
CA LEU A 63 22.11 12.76 -10.89
C LEU A 63 22.38 13.79 -11.99
N ARG A 64 22.05 15.06 -11.71
CA ARG A 64 22.58 16.18 -12.48
C ARG A 64 24.07 16.19 -12.17
N THR A 65 24.87 15.74 -13.13
CA THR A 65 26.33 15.81 -13.10
C THR A 65 26.74 17.27 -12.99
N ARG A 66 26.78 17.77 -11.76
CA ARG A 66 27.48 18.99 -11.39
C ARG A 66 28.63 18.51 -10.51
N ALA A 67 29.85 18.65 -11.02
CA ALA A 67 31.06 18.38 -10.26
C ALA A 67 31.09 19.31 -9.04
N THR A 68 30.58 18.83 -7.92
CA THR A 68 30.75 19.41 -6.60
C THR A 68 31.41 18.33 -5.77
N GLN A 69 32.56 18.69 -5.17
CA GLN A 69 33.32 17.85 -4.26
C GLN A 69 32.37 17.13 -3.30
N SER A 70 32.35 15.80 -3.41
CA SER A 70 31.70 14.94 -2.44
C SER A 70 32.40 15.14 -1.11
N VAL A 71 31.74 15.87 -0.20
CA VAL A 71 31.97 15.64 1.22
C VAL A 71 31.42 14.24 1.45
N GLU A 72 32.30 13.24 1.54
CA GLU A 72 31.92 11.92 2.05
C GLU A 72 31.36 12.15 3.44
N ALA A 73 30.03 12.17 3.57
CA ALA A 73 29.40 12.02 4.86
C ALA A 73 29.85 10.65 5.37
N SER A 74 30.70 10.66 6.40
CA SER A 74 31.12 9.46 7.08
C SER A 74 29.85 8.76 7.57
N SER A 75 29.45 7.69 6.90
CA SER A 75 28.33 6.87 7.37
C SER A 75 28.75 6.31 8.72
N VAL A 76 28.09 6.75 9.79
CA VAL A 76 28.21 6.09 11.09
C VAL A 76 27.84 4.63 10.85
N VAL A 77 28.80 3.72 11.02
CA VAL A 77 28.51 2.28 10.96
C VAL A 77 27.60 2.00 12.13
N CYS A 78 26.40 1.48 11.84
CA CYS A 78 25.44 1.18 12.89
C CYS A 78 26.01 0.18 13.89
N ASP A 79 26.08 0.58 15.15
CA ASP A 79 26.42 -0.26 16.28
C ASP A 79 25.18 -0.50 17.14
N VAL A 80 24.41 -1.53 16.82
CA VAL A 80 23.18 -1.89 17.53
C VAL A 80 23.47 -2.31 18.99
N GLU A 81 24.68 -2.81 19.29
CA GLU A 81 25.05 -3.16 20.67
C GLU A 81 25.19 -1.91 21.56
N SER A 82 25.40 -0.73 20.98
CA SER A 82 25.45 0.52 21.75
C SER A 82 24.14 0.86 22.45
N PHE A 83 23.03 0.24 22.05
CA PHE A 83 21.73 0.35 22.73
C PHE A 83 21.59 -0.58 23.94
N THR A 84 22.52 -1.52 24.15
CA THR A 84 22.49 -2.49 25.26
C THR A 84 23.14 -1.92 26.53
N THR A 85 22.51 -0.88 27.07
CA THR A 85 22.93 -0.24 28.33
C THR A 85 21.90 -0.46 29.43
N THR A 86 22.23 -0.14 30.68
CA THR A 86 21.29 -0.10 31.81
C THR A 86 20.98 1.33 32.25
N ASN A 87 21.54 2.34 31.56
CA ASN A 87 21.38 3.75 31.89
C ASN A 87 20.67 4.48 30.74
N SER A 88 19.50 5.04 31.00
CA SER A 88 18.70 5.72 29.98
C SER A 88 19.38 6.94 29.37
N ASN A 89 20.28 7.63 30.09
CA ASN A 89 21.01 8.77 29.52
C ASN A 89 22.08 8.31 28.52
N ASP A 90 22.71 7.18 28.78
CA ASP A 90 23.65 6.56 27.84
C ASP A 90 22.88 6.08 26.61
N LEU A 91 21.69 5.51 26.80
CA LEU A 91 20.81 5.11 25.69
C LEU A 91 20.39 6.32 24.84
N ILE A 92 19.92 7.41 25.45
CA ILE A 92 19.56 8.64 24.72
C ILE A 92 20.77 9.16 23.95
N SER A 93 21.96 9.12 24.54
CA SER A 93 23.20 9.52 23.88
C SER A 93 23.54 8.61 22.70
N ALA A 94 23.31 7.30 22.83
CA ALA A 94 23.48 6.33 21.76
C ALA A 94 22.48 6.57 20.61
N ILE A 95 21.19 6.74 20.90
CA ILE A 95 20.14 7.11 19.94
C ILE A 95 20.54 8.32 19.11
N LYS A 96 21.01 9.38 19.78
CA LYS A 96 21.46 10.61 19.11
C LYS A 96 22.68 10.41 18.23
N THR A 97 23.62 9.56 18.66
CA THR A 97 24.89 9.34 17.96
C THR A 97 24.73 8.40 16.77
N GLN A 98 23.92 7.35 16.93
CA GLN A 98 23.69 6.32 15.93
C GLN A 98 22.67 6.75 14.87
N GLY A 99 21.69 7.57 15.26
CA GLY A 99 20.67 8.14 14.37
C GLY A 99 19.59 7.14 13.91
N ALA A 100 18.61 7.66 13.17
CA ALA A 100 17.40 6.93 12.78
C ALA A 100 17.68 5.62 12.01
N ASN A 101 18.65 5.63 11.08
CA ASN A 101 19.00 4.42 10.32
C ASN A 101 19.41 3.25 11.21
N CYS A 102 20.19 3.50 12.26
CA CYS A 102 20.63 2.44 13.16
C CYS A 102 19.54 1.99 14.13
N ILE A 103 18.65 2.92 14.52
CA ILE A 103 17.46 2.58 15.32
C ILE A 103 16.52 1.68 14.52
N ASN A 104 16.42 1.86 13.20
CA ASN A 104 15.63 0.99 12.33
C ASN A 104 16.09 -0.49 12.37
N GLU A 105 17.38 -0.74 12.64
CA GLU A 105 17.90 -2.12 12.81
C GLU A 105 17.36 -2.78 14.10
N LEU A 106 16.83 -2.03 15.07
CA LEU A 106 16.24 -2.61 16.29
C LEU A 106 14.96 -3.41 16.02
N PHE A 107 14.24 -3.16 14.91
CA PHE A 107 13.03 -3.91 14.55
C PHE A 107 13.31 -5.40 14.29
N SER A 108 14.51 -5.73 13.79
CA SER A 108 14.96 -7.09 13.46
C SER A 108 16.13 -7.57 14.32
N ALA A 109 16.53 -6.78 15.33
CA ALA A 109 17.63 -7.12 16.23
C ALA A 109 17.35 -8.39 17.05
N GLN A 110 18.43 -9.00 17.55
CA GLN A 110 18.32 -10.16 18.45
C GLN A 110 17.48 -9.82 19.68
N SER A 111 16.69 -10.78 20.17
CA SER A 111 15.81 -10.60 21.35
C SER A 111 16.51 -9.94 22.53
N ARG A 112 17.73 -10.40 22.90
CA ARG A 112 18.50 -9.81 24.00
C ARG A 112 18.80 -8.31 23.84
N VAL A 113 18.94 -7.84 22.60
CA VAL A 113 19.24 -6.44 22.29
C VAL A 113 17.96 -5.62 22.40
N GLN A 114 16.84 -6.14 21.87
CA GLN A 114 15.54 -5.51 22.02
C GLN A 114 15.11 -5.43 23.49
N GLU A 115 15.31 -6.50 24.27
CA GLU A 115 15.00 -6.54 25.70
C GLU A 115 15.80 -5.50 26.50
N ALA A 116 17.08 -5.31 26.16
CA ALA A 116 17.92 -4.31 26.82
C ALA A 116 17.64 -2.88 26.34
N ALA A 117 17.35 -2.69 25.06
CA ALA A 117 17.01 -1.38 24.51
C ALA A 117 15.66 -0.93 25.08
N PHE A 118 14.61 -1.75 24.95
CA PHE A 118 13.24 -1.37 25.21
C PHE A 118 12.73 -1.83 26.59
N ASP A 119 13.50 -1.65 27.66
CA ASP A 119 12.90 -1.75 28.99
C ASP A 119 11.99 -0.54 29.28
N SER A 120 11.11 -0.68 30.26
CA SER A 120 10.14 0.38 30.59
C SER A 120 10.83 1.70 30.97
N ASP A 121 11.89 1.66 31.80
CA ASP A 121 12.58 2.87 32.25
C ASP A 121 13.23 3.59 31.08
N HIS A 122 13.83 2.86 30.13
CA HIS A 122 14.33 3.41 28.88
C HIS A 122 13.22 4.10 28.08
N MET A 123 12.11 3.42 27.81
CA MET A 123 11.00 3.98 27.04
C MET A 123 10.46 5.27 27.65
N TYR A 124 10.26 5.30 28.97
CA TYR A 124 9.79 6.49 29.65
C TYR A 124 10.80 7.63 29.63
N ASN A 125 12.07 7.37 29.95
CA ASN A 125 13.07 8.44 29.98
C ASN A 125 13.33 9.01 28.59
N VAL A 126 13.32 8.17 27.54
CA VAL A 126 13.37 8.63 26.15
C VAL A 126 12.15 9.50 25.84
N ALA A 127 10.93 9.06 26.18
CA ALA A 127 9.73 9.86 25.97
C ALA A 127 9.79 11.22 26.69
N LYS A 128 10.26 11.25 27.95
CA LYS A 128 10.43 12.49 28.72
C LYS A 128 11.47 13.43 28.13
N HIS A 129 12.56 12.91 27.57
CA HIS A 129 13.54 13.71 26.81
C HIS A 129 12.91 14.27 25.52
N THR A 130 12.16 13.44 24.79
CA THR A 130 11.45 13.84 23.57
C THR A 130 10.46 14.97 23.83
N VAL A 131 9.73 14.98 24.96
CA VAL A 131 8.83 16.09 25.35
C VAL A 131 9.55 17.45 25.31
N THR A 132 10.77 17.53 25.85
CA THR A 132 11.53 18.79 25.90
C THR A 132 11.88 19.28 24.50
N LEU A 133 12.32 18.38 23.62
CA LEU A 133 12.68 18.72 22.24
C LEU A 133 11.46 19.06 21.39
N ALA A 134 10.37 18.31 21.54
CA ALA A 134 9.12 18.54 20.81
C ALA A 134 8.53 19.92 21.14
N LYS A 135 8.56 20.34 22.41
CA LYS A 135 8.17 21.70 22.82
C LYS A 135 9.07 22.79 22.22
N ALA A 136 10.36 22.51 22.06
CA ALA A 136 11.34 23.44 21.51
C ALA A 136 11.46 23.37 19.98
N TYR A 137 10.68 22.51 19.31
CA TYR A 137 10.76 22.30 17.88
C TYR A 137 10.44 23.61 17.12
N THR A 138 11.37 24.02 16.26
CA THR A 138 11.31 25.29 15.53
C THR A 138 10.84 25.15 14.08
N GLY A 139 10.49 23.92 13.68
CA GLY A 139 10.17 23.58 12.30
C GLY A 139 11.39 23.21 11.46
N GLY A 140 11.16 22.78 10.22
CA GLY A 140 12.20 22.44 9.23
C GLY A 140 12.86 21.06 9.42
N GLY A 141 12.24 20.16 10.19
CA GLY A 141 12.77 18.82 10.48
C GLY A 141 13.77 18.77 11.65
N SER A 142 14.05 17.55 12.14
CA SER A 142 15.01 17.30 13.22
C SER A 142 15.41 15.83 13.25
N ASP A 143 16.65 15.52 12.88
CA ASP A 143 17.19 14.15 12.89
C ASP A 143 17.11 13.52 14.30
N GLU A 144 17.27 14.34 15.35
CA GLU A 144 17.15 13.87 16.74
C GLU A 144 15.70 13.51 17.09
N LEU A 145 14.71 14.32 16.69
CA LEU A 145 13.30 13.98 16.93
C LEU A 145 12.86 12.78 16.09
N GLU A 146 13.28 12.69 14.83
CA GLU A 146 13.03 11.54 13.97
C GLU A 146 13.55 10.25 14.64
N ALA A 147 14.82 10.25 15.08
CA ALA A 147 15.43 9.13 15.78
C ALA A 147 14.69 8.76 17.07
N LEU A 148 14.30 9.75 17.88
CA LEU A 148 13.61 9.51 19.16
C LEU A 148 12.20 8.96 18.99
N TYR A 149 11.40 9.48 18.05
CA TYR A 149 10.06 8.90 17.78
C TYR A 149 10.16 7.52 17.12
N LEU A 150 11.11 7.31 16.21
CA LEU A 150 11.36 5.99 15.63
C LEU A 150 11.73 4.97 16.73
N TYR A 151 12.53 5.37 17.70
CA TYR A 151 12.87 4.52 18.85
C TYR A 151 11.62 4.17 19.68
N LEU A 152 10.75 5.14 19.96
CA LEU A 152 9.51 4.91 20.71
C LEU A 152 8.55 3.97 19.95
N ARG A 153 8.41 4.17 18.64
CA ARG A 153 7.68 3.25 17.75
C ARG A 153 8.27 1.84 17.79
N ALA A 154 9.60 1.72 17.66
CA ALA A 154 10.29 0.43 17.67
C ALA A 154 10.07 -0.33 18.99
N GLY A 155 9.99 0.38 20.12
CA GLY A 155 9.66 -0.22 21.40
C GLY A 155 8.30 -0.91 21.43
N TYR A 156 7.24 -0.25 20.95
CA TYR A 156 5.90 -0.88 20.88
C TYR A 156 5.82 -2.01 19.87
N TYR A 157 6.53 -1.90 18.74
CA TYR A 157 6.67 -3.02 17.81
C TYR A 157 7.33 -4.22 18.49
N ALA A 158 8.44 -4.00 19.21
CA ALA A 158 9.15 -5.05 19.92
C ALA A 158 8.27 -5.66 21.03
N GLU A 159 7.55 -4.86 21.82
CA GLU A 159 6.59 -5.36 22.81
C GLU A 159 5.53 -6.27 22.18
N PHE A 160 5.01 -5.92 21.00
CA PHE A 160 3.99 -6.71 20.32
C PHE A 160 4.51 -8.09 19.84
N TYR A 161 5.73 -8.14 19.29
CA TYR A 161 6.28 -9.36 18.67
C TYR A 161 7.20 -10.17 19.60
N ASN A 162 7.73 -9.56 20.65
CA ASN A 162 8.67 -10.19 21.57
C ASN A 162 8.04 -10.37 22.96
N ASN A 163 7.66 -11.61 23.26
CA ASN A 163 7.00 -11.98 24.53
C ASN A 163 7.84 -11.73 25.80
N ASN A 164 9.14 -11.40 25.68
CA ASN A 164 9.99 -11.05 26.82
C ASN A 164 9.89 -9.56 27.19
N ILE A 165 9.29 -8.73 26.34
CA ILE A 165 9.14 -7.30 26.54
C ILE A 165 7.69 -7.03 26.94
N SER A 166 7.51 -6.30 28.04
CA SER A 166 6.20 -5.81 28.46
C SER A 166 6.38 -4.48 29.18
N PHE A 167 5.59 -3.50 28.78
CA PHE A 167 5.64 -2.18 29.37
C PHE A 167 4.73 -2.07 30.59
N VAL A 168 5.26 -1.46 31.65
CA VAL A 168 4.44 -1.07 32.80
C VAL A 168 3.55 0.12 32.46
N SER A 169 2.48 0.30 33.23
CA SER A 169 1.35 1.19 32.89
C SER A 169 1.69 2.67 32.72
N TRP A 170 2.86 3.14 33.17
CA TRP A 170 3.27 4.53 33.03
C TRP A 170 4.04 4.84 31.74
N VAL A 171 4.40 3.83 30.93
CA VAL A 171 5.12 4.05 29.66
C VAL A 171 4.23 4.77 28.65
N THR A 172 3.04 4.23 28.34
CA THR A 172 2.12 4.82 27.35
C THR A 172 1.71 6.25 27.67
N PRO A 173 1.35 6.61 28.92
CA PRO A 173 1.12 8.01 29.28
C PRO A 173 2.32 8.94 29.02
N ALA A 174 3.56 8.48 29.22
CA ALA A 174 4.74 9.29 28.94
C ALA A 174 5.01 9.45 27.44
N VAL A 175 4.79 8.40 26.65
CA VAL A 175 4.87 8.46 25.17
C VAL A 175 3.78 9.37 24.62
N GLN A 176 2.56 9.28 25.15
CA GLN A 176 1.49 10.20 24.81
C GLN A 176 1.88 11.65 25.11
N GLU A 177 2.49 11.94 26.26
CA GLU A 177 2.97 13.30 26.58
C GLU A 177 3.99 13.81 25.55
N ALA A 178 4.87 12.94 25.03
CA ALA A 178 5.81 13.30 23.98
C ALA A 178 5.10 13.63 22.67
N VAL A 179 4.13 12.82 22.24
CA VAL A 179 3.34 13.08 21.04
C VAL A 179 2.51 14.36 21.21
N ASP A 180 1.84 14.54 22.34
CA ASP A 180 1.08 15.76 22.68
C ASP A 180 1.96 17.01 22.61
N ALA A 181 3.21 16.93 23.06
CA ALA A 181 4.15 18.04 22.98
C ALA A 181 4.46 18.46 21.54
N PHE A 182 4.56 17.52 20.61
CA PHE A 182 4.80 17.81 19.19
C PHE A 182 3.54 18.31 18.49
N VAL A 183 2.40 17.66 18.75
CA VAL A 183 1.08 18.04 18.21
C VAL A 183 0.69 19.48 18.62
N ASN A 184 0.99 19.86 19.86
CA ASN A 184 0.70 21.20 20.37
C ASN A 184 1.73 22.27 19.96
N ASN A 185 2.78 21.89 19.22
CA ASN A 185 3.77 22.84 18.72
C ASN A 185 3.18 23.65 17.54
N ALA A 186 3.51 24.95 17.48
CA ALA A 186 3.03 25.83 16.41
C ALA A 186 3.47 25.40 15.00
N ASN A 187 4.55 24.62 14.89
CA ASN A 187 5.09 24.10 13.64
C ASN A 187 4.56 22.69 13.29
N PHE A 188 3.56 22.16 14.01
CA PHE A 188 3.02 20.82 13.74
C PHE A 188 2.45 20.67 12.32
N TYR A 189 1.84 21.73 11.77
CA TYR A 189 1.26 21.73 10.42
C TYR A 189 2.15 22.44 9.39
N GLU A 190 3.47 22.36 9.52
CA GLU A 190 4.35 22.92 8.51
C GLU A 190 4.49 22.00 7.29
N ASN A 191 5.05 22.52 6.20
CA ASN A 191 5.13 21.82 4.92
C ASN A 191 6.57 21.76 4.40
N SER A 192 7.29 20.68 4.74
CA SER A 192 8.61 20.40 4.16
C SER A 192 8.93 18.92 4.25
N ASP A 193 9.79 18.42 3.36
CA ASP A 193 10.25 17.02 3.43
C ASP A 193 10.97 16.67 4.75
N PRO A 194 11.90 17.49 5.29
CA PRO A 194 12.51 17.24 6.59
C PRO A 194 11.50 17.20 7.74
N HIS A 195 10.45 18.03 7.70
CA HIS A 195 9.35 17.94 8.65
C HIS A 195 8.60 16.62 8.52
N GLY A 196 8.26 16.24 7.28
CA GLY A 196 7.53 15.01 6.97
C GLY A 196 8.22 13.76 7.53
N LYS A 197 9.55 13.73 7.59
CA LYS A 197 10.29 12.63 8.24
C LYS A 197 9.96 12.49 9.72
N VAL A 198 10.04 13.59 10.46
CA VAL A 198 9.69 13.61 11.89
C VAL A 198 8.21 13.29 12.07
N LEU A 199 7.34 13.92 11.29
CA LEU A 199 5.90 13.74 11.36
C LEU A 199 5.47 12.29 11.09
N SER A 200 6.15 11.60 10.16
CA SER A 200 5.90 10.19 9.86
C SER A 200 6.07 9.33 11.12
N GLU A 201 7.20 9.48 11.83
CA GLU A 201 7.44 8.70 13.04
C GLU A 201 6.49 9.08 14.18
N VAL A 202 6.10 10.36 14.28
CA VAL A 202 5.10 10.81 15.25
C VAL A 202 3.75 10.13 14.98
N ILE A 203 3.25 10.15 13.74
CA ILE A 203 1.96 9.56 13.36
C ILE A 203 1.97 8.04 13.56
N ILE A 204 3.04 7.35 13.18
CA ILE A 204 3.13 5.90 13.38
C ILE A 204 3.23 5.55 14.87
N THR A 205 3.88 6.39 15.69
CA THR A 205 3.90 6.23 17.15
C THR A 205 2.51 6.36 17.77
N MET A 206 1.64 7.24 17.25
CA MET A 206 0.24 7.36 17.70
C MET A 206 -0.49 6.01 17.60
N ASP A 207 -0.33 5.32 16.47
CA ASP A 207 -0.96 4.02 16.23
C ASP A 207 -0.29 2.91 17.05
N SER A 208 1.04 2.83 17.00
CA SER A 208 1.84 1.79 17.66
C SER A 208 1.62 1.77 19.18
N ALA A 209 1.44 2.94 19.80
CA ALA A 209 1.18 3.06 21.24
C ALA A 209 -0.29 2.82 21.63
N GLY A 210 -1.18 2.49 20.68
CA GLY A 210 -2.60 2.28 20.93
C GLY A 210 -3.36 3.58 21.28
N LEU A 211 -2.95 4.71 20.70
CA LEU A 211 -3.50 6.04 21.01
C LEU A 211 -4.44 6.57 19.91
N GLN A 212 -4.97 5.70 19.04
CA GLN A 212 -5.76 6.11 17.89
C GLN A 212 -6.97 7.00 18.27
N HIS A 213 -7.63 6.67 19.39
CA HIS A 213 -8.76 7.42 19.92
C HIS A 213 -8.42 8.86 20.33
N ALA A 214 -7.18 9.12 20.75
CA ALA A 214 -6.76 10.42 21.27
C ALA A 214 -6.52 11.45 20.13
N TYR A 215 -6.19 10.97 18.93
CA TYR A 215 -5.69 11.82 17.84
C TYR A 215 -6.64 11.98 16.64
N LEU A 216 -7.89 11.54 16.77
CA LEU A 216 -8.92 11.78 15.74
C LEU A 216 -9.09 13.26 15.35
N PRO A 217 -8.99 14.25 16.27
CA PRO A 217 -9.00 15.66 15.89
C PRO A 217 -7.83 16.04 14.96
N GLN A 218 -6.63 15.53 15.21
CA GLN A 218 -5.44 15.81 14.39
C GLN A 218 -5.54 15.13 13.03
N VAL A 219 -6.06 13.90 12.98
CA VAL A 219 -6.39 13.21 11.71
C VAL A 219 -7.35 14.08 10.88
N THR A 220 -8.41 14.58 11.51
CA THR A 220 -9.41 15.45 10.86
C THR A 220 -8.77 16.74 10.33
N GLU A 221 -7.90 17.38 11.11
CA GLU A 221 -7.20 18.60 10.70
C GLU A 221 -6.22 18.36 9.54
N TRP A 222 -5.47 17.26 9.54
CA TRP A 222 -4.56 16.92 8.43
C TRP A 222 -5.32 16.71 7.12
N LEU A 223 -6.43 15.96 7.15
CA LEU A 223 -7.30 15.76 5.99
C LEU A 223 -7.89 17.09 5.49
N THR A 224 -8.29 17.97 6.41
CA THR A 224 -8.89 19.28 6.07
C THR A 224 -7.87 20.26 5.49
N ARG A 225 -6.62 20.22 5.95
CA ARG A 225 -5.55 21.15 5.53
C ARG A 225 -4.85 20.71 4.25
N TRP A 226 -4.91 19.43 3.92
CA TRP A 226 -4.20 18.88 2.77
C TRP A 226 -4.56 19.60 1.48
N ASN A 227 -3.53 19.90 0.68
CA ASN A 227 -3.66 20.60 -0.58
C ASN A 227 -2.45 20.30 -1.47
N ASP A 228 -2.49 20.80 -2.71
CA ASP A 228 -1.46 20.55 -3.73
C ASP A 228 -0.06 21.06 -3.34
N GLN A 229 0.08 21.96 -2.36
CA GLN A 229 1.40 22.37 -1.84
C GLN A 229 2.00 21.30 -0.93
N TYR A 230 1.18 20.63 -0.10
CA TYR A 230 1.65 19.49 0.69
C TYR A 230 2.03 18.31 -0.20
N ALA A 231 1.21 18.05 -1.22
CA ALA A 231 1.40 16.94 -2.14
C ALA A 231 2.75 16.99 -2.90
N GLN A 232 3.36 18.17 -3.05
CA GLN A 232 4.70 18.31 -3.65
C GLN A 232 5.81 17.64 -2.83
N ASN A 233 5.64 17.51 -1.51
CA ASN A 233 6.64 16.93 -0.61
C ASN A 233 6.38 15.42 -0.45
N TRP A 234 7.38 14.59 -0.77
CA TRP A 234 7.27 13.14 -0.70
C TRP A 234 7.08 12.66 0.74
N TYR A 235 7.87 13.20 1.67
CA TYR A 235 7.79 12.79 3.08
C TYR A 235 6.51 13.31 3.75
N MET A 236 5.92 14.40 3.25
CA MET A 236 4.59 14.84 3.73
C MET A 236 3.49 13.89 3.26
N ARG A 237 3.53 13.42 2.01
CA ARG A 237 2.60 12.39 1.51
C ARG A 237 2.70 11.12 2.33
N ASN A 238 3.93 10.65 2.57
CA ASN A 238 4.18 9.49 3.42
C ASN A 238 3.60 9.70 4.83
N ALA A 239 3.99 10.79 5.50
CA ALA A 239 3.58 11.05 6.87
C ALA A 239 2.06 11.14 7.02
N VAL A 240 1.39 11.94 6.18
CA VAL A 240 -0.06 12.15 6.27
C VAL A 240 -0.82 10.90 5.81
N ASN A 241 -0.27 10.05 4.93
CA ASN A 241 -0.91 8.77 4.63
C ASN A 241 -1.03 7.87 5.88
N GLY A 242 -0.13 8.02 6.86
CA GLY A 242 -0.20 7.31 8.14
C GLY A 242 -1.47 7.58 8.96
N VAL A 243 -2.22 8.66 8.67
CA VAL A 243 -3.51 8.89 9.35
C VAL A 243 -4.54 7.81 9.03
N PHE A 244 -4.47 7.19 7.85
CA PHE A 244 -5.38 6.09 7.50
C PHE A 244 -5.03 4.82 8.27
N THR A 245 -3.75 4.60 8.57
CA THR A 245 -3.32 3.52 9.48
C THR A 245 -3.86 3.73 10.89
N ILE A 246 -3.89 4.97 11.41
CA ILE A 246 -4.54 5.27 12.70
C ILE A 246 -6.02 4.87 12.68
N LEU A 247 -6.76 5.19 11.61
CA LEU A 247 -8.18 4.85 11.50
C LEU A 247 -8.40 3.33 11.40
N PHE A 248 -7.54 2.67 10.64
CA PHE A 248 -7.56 1.22 10.47
C PHE A 248 -7.21 0.49 11.78
N GLY A 249 -6.10 0.85 12.43
CA GLY A 249 -5.64 0.30 13.70
C GLY A 249 -6.64 0.52 14.84
N GLY A 250 -7.34 1.65 14.83
CA GLY A 250 -8.34 2.01 15.82
C GLY A 250 -9.48 0.99 15.95
N GLN A 251 -9.73 0.16 14.93
CA GLN A 251 -10.80 -0.84 14.98
C GLN A 251 -10.59 -1.95 16.03
N TRP A 252 -9.37 -2.09 16.56
CA TRP A 252 -9.02 -3.00 17.66
C TRP A 252 -8.85 -2.29 19.01
N ASN A 253 -9.13 -0.99 19.09
CA ASN A 253 -8.98 -0.19 20.29
C ASN A 253 -10.35 0.12 20.93
N ASP A 254 -10.61 -0.35 22.14
CA ASP A 254 -11.90 -0.19 22.83
C ASP A 254 -12.31 1.28 23.03
N GLN A 255 -11.36 2.18 23.30
CA GLN A 255 -11.64 3.61 23.48
C GLN A 255 -12.00 4.27 22.14
N TYR A 256 -11.40 3.82 21.04
CA TYR A 256 -11.73 4.27 19.69
C TYR A 256 -13.14 3.83 19.31
N LEU A 257 -13.47 2.55 19.56
CA LEU A 257 -14.79 1.98 19.27
C LEU A 257 -15.93 2.73 19.98
N GLN A 258 -15.67 3.29 21.16
CA GLN A 258 -16.66 4.08 21.91
C GLN A 258 -16.99 5.43 21.26
N ILE A 259 -16.06 6.02 20.51
CA ILE A 259 -16.19 7.41 20.04
C ILE A 259 -16.32 7.55 18.54
N ILE A 260 -15.81 6.60 17.74
CA ILE A 260 -15.66 6.77 16.29
C ILE A 260 -16.99 6.97 15.56
N GLY A 261 -18.05 6.27 15.98
CA GLY A 261 -19.39 6.39 15.38
C GLY A 261 -20.03 7.79 15.49
N ASN A 262 -19.47 8.66 16.34
CA ASN A 262 -19.97 10.02 16.55
C ASN A 262 -19.08 11.12 15.90
N GLN A 263 -18.04 10.73 15.16
CA GLN A 263 -17.08 11.67 14.54
C GLN A 263 -17.56 12.19 13.18
N ALA A 264 -18.62 13.01 13.19
CA ALA A 264 -19.21 13.53 11.96
C ALA A 264 -18.26 14.43 11.14
N GLU A 265 -17.41 15.23 11.80
CA GLU A 265 -16.43 16.09 11.12
C GLU A 265 -15.31 15.27 10.47
N LEU A 266 -14.87 14.18 11.10
CA LEU A 266 -13.92 13.24 10.50
C LEU A 266 -14.53 12.57 9.26
N ALA A 267 -15.76 12.07 9.35
CA ALA A 267 -16.45 11.47 8.21
C ALA A 267 -16.61 12.48 7.06
N LYS A 268 -16.90 13.74 7.37
CA LYS A 268 -16.96 14.83 6.38
C LYS A 268 -15.59 15.07 5.75
N ALA A 269 -14.52 15.16 6.55
CA ALA A 269 -13.16 15.40 6.07
C ALA A 269 -12.66 14.26 5.15
N LEU A 270 -12.91 13.00 5.53
CA LEU A 270 -12.61 11.84 4.68
C LEU A 270 -13.34 11.91 3.34
N GLY A 271 -14.65 12.19 3.36
CA GLY A 271 -15.43 12.30 2.13
C GLY A 271 -15.01 13.47 1.24
N ASP A 272 -14.76 14.65 1.82
CA ASP A 272 -14.28 15.81 1.07
C ASP A 272 -12.89 15.55 0.48
N PHE A 273 -12.02 14.84 1.21
CA PHE A 273 -10.70 14.47 0.74
C PHE A 273 -10.75 13.45 -0.40
N ALA A 274 -11.57 12.40 -0.26
CA ALA A 274 -11.81 11.40 -1.31
C ALA A 274 -12.35 12.04 -2.62
N LEU A 275 -13.15 13.11 -2.50
CA LEU A 275 -13.75 13.83 -3.63
C LEU A 275 -12.84 14.90 -4.25
N ARG A 276 -11.58 15.00 -3.83
CA ARG A 276 -10.65 16.01 -4.35
C ARG A 276 -10.17 15.67 -5.76
N GLU A 277 -10.80 16.27 -6.75
CA GLU A 277 -10.50 16.03 -8.17
C GLU A 277 -9.06 16.35 -8.58
N SER A 278 -8.35 17.25 -7.88
CA SER A 278 -6.95 17.56 -8.20
C SER A 278 -5.99 16.40 -7.93
N SER A 279 -6.41 15.38 -7.16
CA SER A 279 -5.62 14.20 -6.88
C SER A 279 -5.77 13.05 -7.86
N ILE A 280 -6.82 13.06 -8.67
CA ILE A 280 -7.07 11.95 -9.60
C ILE A 280 -5.98 11.96 -10.68
N GLY A 281 -5.24 10.86 -10.81
CA GLY A 281 -4.04 10.74 -11.62
C GLY A 281 -2.82 11.52 -11.10
N ALA A 282 -2.87 12.08 -9.90
CA ALA A 282 -1.77 12.80 -9.29
C ALA A 282 -0.98 11.91 -8.32
N SER A 283 0.18 12.40 -7.89
CA SER A 283 1.09 11.64 -7.05
C SER A 283 0.59 11.38 -5.62
N ASP A 284 -0.58 11.89 -5.26
CA ASP A 284 -1.29 11.68 -3.99
C ASP A 284 -2.67 10.99 -4.18
N GLU A 285 -2.93 10.38 -5.35
CA GLU A 285 -4.17 9.65 -5.64
C GLU A 285 -4.46 8.53 -4.62
N PHE A 286 -3.42 7.78 -4.24
CA PHE A 286 -3.52 6.71 -3.26
C PHE A 286 -4.08 7.19 -1.90
N MET A 287 -3.81 8.45 -1.53
CA MET A 287 -4.32 9.03 -0.28
C MET A 287 -5.82 9.30 -0.36
N VAL A 288 -6.34 9.76 -1.51
CA VAL A 288 -7.78 9.96 -1.68
C VAL A 288 -8.52 8.63 -1.84
N ALA A 289 -7.87 7.60 -2.38
CA ALA A 289 -8.38 6.24 -2.37
C ALA A 289 -8.46 5.66 -0.95
N ASN A 290 -7.41 5.82 -0.14
CA ASN A 290 -7.41 5.43 1.28
C ASN A 290 -8.48 6.20 2.08
N ALA A 291 -8.77 7.46 1.74
CA ALA A 291 -9.86 8.21 2.35
C ALA A 291 -11.24 7.63 2.02
N GLY A 292 -11.46 7.23 0.76
CA GLY A 292 -12.65 6.50 0.35
C GLY A 292 -12.80 5.15 1.09
N ARG A 293 -11.70 4.42 1.23
CA ARG A 293 -11.61 3.16 1.97
C ARG A 293 -12.01 3.31 3.43
N GLU A 294 -11.42 4.28 4.14
CA GLU A 294 -11.71 4.49 5.55
C GLU A 294 -13.10 5.09 5.77
N LEU A 295 -13.60 5.93 4.86
CA LEU A 295 -15.00 6.36 4.88
C LEU A 295 -15.96 5.17 4.73
N GLY A 296 -15.65 4.24 3.81
CA GLY A 296 -16.40 2.99 3.64
C GLY A 296 -16.38 2.15 4.91
N ARG A 297 -15.22 2.02 5.56
CA ARG A 297 -15.09 1.33 6.86
C ARG A 297 -15.96 1.95 7.96
N LEU A 298 -16.16 3.27 7.96
CA LEU A 298 -17.02 3.91 8.97
C LEU A 298 -18.48 3.44 8.95
N THR A 299 -18.94 2.79 7.88
CA THR A 299 -20.26 2.14 7.83
C THR A 299 -20.43 1.01 8.84
N LYS A 300 -19.32 0.43 9.34
CA LYS A 300 -19.29 -0.53 10.45
C LYS A 300 -19.90 0.03 11.74
N TYR A 301 -19.86 1.35 11.93
CA TYR A 301 -20.20 2.00 13.19
C TYR A 301 -21.54 2.72 13.12
N SER A 302 -22.31 2.64 14.20
CA SER A 302 -23.52 3.44 14.38
C SER A 302 -23.22 4.71 15.18
N GLY A 303 -24.03 5.76 15.02
CA GLY A 303 -23.90 7.01 15.76
C GLY A 303 -24.23 8.24 14.91
N SER A 304 -23.88 9.43 15.40
CA SER A 304 -24.21 10.70 14.73
C SER A 304 -23.50 10.89 13.39
N ALA A 305 -22.41 10.16 13.11
CA ALA A 305 -21.68 10.26 11.84
C ALA A 305 -22.34 9.51 10.68
N ALA A 306 -23.25 8.56 10.96
CA ALA A 306 -23.77 7.62 9.95
C ALA A 306 -24.42 8.30 8.73
N THR A 307 -25.19 9.38 8.96
CA THR A 307 -25.81 10.16 7.87
C THR A 307 -24.75 10.82 6.97
N THR A 308 -23.70 11.37 7.57
CA THR A 308 -22.60 12.00 6.82
C THR A 308 -21.83 10.96 6.02
N VAL A 309 -21.54 9.80 6.63
CA VAL A 309 -20.86 8.67 5.95
C VAL A 309 -21.66 8.22 4.72
N SER A 310 -22.94 7.89 4.89
CA SER A 310 -23.79 7.42 3.78
C SER A 310 -23.91 8.48 2.68
N SER A 311 -24.07 9.76 3.04
CA SER A 311 -24.13 10.86 2.05
C SER A 311 -22.84 10.99 1.25
N LYS A 312 -21.68 10.96 1.91
CA LYS A 312 -20.37 11.13 1.24
C LYS A 312 -20.00 9.93 0.37
N LEU A 313 -20.35 8.71 0.78
CA LEU A 313 -20.17 7.53 -0.06
C LEU A 313 -21.03 7.61 -1.33
N LYS A 314 -22.28 8.07 -1.21
CA LYS A 314 -23.15 8.31 -2.38
C LYS A 314 -22.58 9.38 -3.31
N ASP A 315 -21.97 10.43 -2.77
CA ASP A 315 -21.25 11.43 -3.59
C ASP A 315 -20.06 10.81 -4.34
N ILE A 316 -19.26 9.95 -3.70
CA ILE A 316 -18.14 9.21 -4.33
C ILE A 316 -18.66 8.35 -5.48
N PHE A 317 -19.66 7.51 -5.24
CA PHE A 317 -20.20 6.61 -6.25
C PHE A 317 -20.95 7.32 -7.38
N ALA A 318 -21.41 8.56 -7.17
CA ALA A 318 -22.01 9.38 -8.21
C ALA A 318 -20.97 10.19 -9.02
N ARG A 319 -19.80 10.49 -8.44
CA ARG A 319 -18.77 11.34 -9.05
C ARG A 319 -17.74 10.53 -9.85
N TYR A 320 -17.37 9.36 -9.36
CA TYR A 320 -16.35 8.51 -9.97
C TYR A 320 -16.97 7.27 -10.62
N GLU A 321 -16.18 6.61 -11.45
CA GLU A 321 -16.59 5.44 -12.22
C GLU A 321 -15.89 4.20 -11.66
N MET A 322 -16.55 3.04 -11.74
CA MET A 322 -15.98 1.74 -11.33
C MET A 322 -14.71 1.38 -12.11
N TYR A 323 -14.59 1.87 -13.34
CA TYR A 323 -13.42 1.70 -14.20
C TYR A 323 -13.24 2.98 -15.01
N GLY A 324 -12.05 3.61 -14.93
CA GLY A 324 -11.80 4.91 -15.54
C GLY A 324 -11.58 6.02 -14.52
N LYS A 325 -12.30 7.15 -14.65
CA LYS A 325 -11.98 8.33 -13.83
C LYS A 325 -12.27 8.09 -12.35
N GLY A 326 -11.22 8.07 -11.53
CA GLY A 326 -11.29 7.95 -10.08
C GLY A 326 -11.70 6.56 -9.60
N ASP A 327 -11.46 5.55 -10.43
CA ASP A 327 -11.74 4.14 -10.11
C ASP A 327 -11.02 3.64 -8.86
N ALA A 328 -9.78 4.06 -8.60
CA ALA A 328 -9.08 3.74 -7.36
C ALA A 328 -9.88 4.15 -6.11
N VAL A 329 -10.49 5.34 -6.12
CA VAL A 329 -11.34 5.82 -5.02
C VAL A 329 -12.66 5.06 -4.97
N TRP A 330 -13.29 4.88 -6.14
CA TRP A 330 -14.57 4.18 -6.26
C TRP A 330 -14.46 2.75 -5.74
N LEU A 331 -13.44 2.02 -6.18
CA LEU A 331 -13.19 0.61 -5.85
C LEU A 331 -12.80 0.46 -4.38
N ALA A 332 -11.91 1.30 -3.84
CA ALA A 332 -11.53 1.25 -2.44
C ALA A 332 -12.72 1.48 -1.48
N ALA A 333 -13.62 2.39 -1.84
CA ALA A 333 -14.87 2.61 -1.11
C ALA A 333 -15.86 1.45 -1.31
N ALA A 334 -16.02 0.95 -2.54
CA ALA A 334 -16.99 -0.12 -2.85
C ALA A 334 -16.63 -1.45 -2.17
N ASP A 335 -15.34 -1.80 -2.15
CA ASP A 335 -14.79 -2.98 -1.49
C ASP A 335 -15.12 -2.98 0.01
N THR A 336 -14.74 -1.91 0.71
CA THR A 336 -15.01 -1.78 2.15
C THR A 336 -16.49 -1.68 2.50
N VAL A 337 -17.29 -0.95 1.72
CA VAL A 337 -18.74 -0.89 1.93
C VAL A 337 -19.38 -2.25 1.73
N SER A 338 -18.98 -3.01 0.71
CA SER A 338 -19.54 -4.35 0.45
C SER A 338 -19.22 -5.35 1.57
N TYR A 339 -18.14 -5.12 2.33
CA TYR A 339 -17.80 -5.93 3.49
C TYR A 339 -18.60 -5.56 4.76
N TYR A 340 -18.87 -4.26 5.01
CA TYR A 340 -19.47 -3.78 6.27
C TYR A 340 -20.94 -3.35 6.18
N ALA A 341 -21.48 -3.16 4.98
CA ALA A 341 -22.82 -2.62 4.76
C ALA A 341 -23.52 -3.26 3.55
N GLU A 342 -24.83 -2.97 3.42
CA GLU A 342 -25.64 -3.49 2.32
C GLU A 342 -25.30 -2.79 1.00
N CYS A 343 -24.69 -3.51 0.05
CA CYS A 343 -24.32 -2.97 -1.27
C CYS A 343 -25.50 -2.30 -2.01
N SER A 344 -26.72 -2.75 -1.74
CA SER A 344 -27.93 -2.26 -2.40
C SER A 344 -28.27 -0.81 -2.04
N GLU A 345 -27.87 -0.34 -0.85
CA GLU A 345 -28.04 1.06 -0.44
C GLU A 345 -27.27 2.02 -1.34
N TYR A 346 -26.12 1.55 -1.84
CA TYR A 346 -25.17 2.35 -2.61
C TYR A 346 -25.20 2.03 -4.11
N GLY A 347 -26.00 1.03 -4.54
CA GLY A 347 -26.08 0.61 -5.93
C GLY A 347 -24.81 -0.08 -6.45
N ILE A 348 -23.98 -0.61 -5.55
CA ILE A 348 -22.67 -1.20 -5.89
C ILE A 348 -22.68 -2.72 -5.94
N CYS A 349 -23.84 -3.38 -5.83
CA CYS A 349 -23.90 -4.83 -5.90
C CYS A 349 -23.36 -5.35 -7.26
N ASP A 350 -22.71 -6.52 -7.19
CA ASP A 350 -22.10 -7.22 -8.31
C ASP A 350 -21.01 -6.42 -9.05
N PHE A 351 -20.41 -5.42 -8.40
CA PHE A 351 -19.39 -4.58 -9.04
C PHE A 351 -18.19 -5.41 -9.50
N GLU A 352 -17.75 -6.42 -8.75
CA GLU A 352 -16.63 -7.30 -9.14
C GLU A 352 -16.87 -7.99 -10.48
N THR A 353 -18.09 -8.51 -10.70
CA THR A 353 -18.45 -9.19 -11.95
C THR A 353 -18.48 -8.21 -13.12
N LYS A 354 -19.01 -7.00 -12.90
CA LYS A 354 -19.05 -5.93 -13.90
C LYS A 354 -17.63 -5.44 -14.23
N LEU A 355 -16.83 -5.19 -13.19
CA LEU A 355 -15.44 -4.73 -13.26
C LEU A 355 -14.59 -5.69 -14.07
N LYS A 356 -14.67 -7.00 -13.81
CA LYS A 356 -13.94 -8.01 -14.58
C LYS A 356 -14.17 -7.89 -16.09
N GLY A 357 -15.41 -7.65 -16.52
CA GLY A 357 -15.74 -7.49 -17.94
C GLY A 357 -15.27 -6.16 -18.55
N LEU A 358 -15.10 -5.12 -17.71
CA LEU A 358 -14.59 -3.82 -18.12
C LEU A 358 -13.05 -3.81 -18.20
N VAL A 359 -12.39 -4.35 -17.17
CA VAL A 359 -10.93 -4.44 -17.08
C VAL A 359 -10.43 -5.46 -18.09
N LEU A 360 -10.85 -6.73 -18.00
CA LEU A 360 -10.38 -7.79 -18.90
C LEU A 360 -11.30 -7.91 -20.13
N SER A 361 -11.44 -6.80 -20.85
CA SER A 361 -12.42 -6.63 -21.94
C SER A 361 -12.06 -7.37 -23.23
N GLN A 362 -10.78 -7.66 -23.47
CA GLN A 362 -10.33 -8.38 -24.65
C GLN A 362 -10.37 -9.88 -24.38
N THR A 363 -10.91 -10.66 -25.32
CA THR A 363 -10.89 -12.13 -25.27
C THR A 363 -10.21 -12.66 -26.52
N TYR A 364 -9.16 -13.46 -26.34
CA TYR A 364 -8.41 -14.07 -27.44
C TYR A 364 -8.26 -15.58 -27.23
N THR A 365 -8.76 -16.38 -28.16
CA THR A 365 -8.66 -17.85 -28.10
C THR A 365 -7.40 -18.30 -28.84
N CYS A 366 -6.42 -18.85 -28.12
CA CYS A 366 -5.21 -19.41 -28.71
C CYS A 366 -5.48 -20.79 -29.32
N SER A 367 -6.23 -21.63 -28.61
CA SER A 367 -6.58 -23.01 -28.97
C SER A 367 -7.85 -23.45 -28.22
N PRO A 368 -8.38 -24.67 -28.41
CA PRO A 368 -9.42 -25.20 -27.55
C PRO A 368 -9.01 -25.25 -26.06
N THR A 369 -7.72 -25.43 -25.77
CA THR A 369 -7.17 -25.59 -24.41
C THR A 369 -6.68 -24.28 -23.79
N ILE A 370 -6.51 -23.19 -24.54
CA ILE A 370 -5.95 -21.93 -24.03
C ILE A 370 -6.74 -20.70 -24.53
N ARG A 371 -7.12 -19.83 -23.59
CA ARG A 371 -7.63 -18.47 -23.88
C ARG A 371 -6.92 -17.41 -23.03
N ILE A 372 -6.87 -16.20 -23.57
CA ILE A 372 -6.40 -14.99 -22.89
C ILE A 372 -7.60 -14.06 -22.69
N LEU A 373 -7.79 -13.57 -21.46
CA LEU A 373 -8.54 -12.35 -21.19
C LEU A 373 -7.54 -11.25 -20.88
N SER A 374 -7.62 -10.11 -21.56
CA SER A 374 -6.63 -9.05 -21.40
C SER A 374 -7.28 -7.68 -21.32
N GLN A 375 -6.61 -6.77 -20.61
CA GLN A 375 -7.02 -5.38 -20.52
C GLN A 375 -6.61 -4.61 -21.77
N ASN A 376 -5.35 -4.75 -22.16
CA ASN A 376 -4.79 -3.98 -23.26
C ASN A 376 -3.58 -4.67 -23.90
N MET A 377 -3.81 -5.77 -24.61
CA MET A 377 -2.79 -6.43 -25.42
C MET A 377 -2.99 -6.12 -26.91
N THR A 378 -1.90 -5.85 -27.62
CA THR A 378 -1.89 -5.77 -29.08
C THR A 378 -2.09 -7.15 -29.71
N GLN A 379 -2.49 -7.20 -30.98
CA GLN A 379 -2.65 -8.45 -31.71
C GLN A 379 -1.34 -9.23 -31.78
N GLU A 380 -0.21 -8.54 -31.97
CA GLU A 380 1.13 -9.14 -32.00
C GLU A 380 1.50 -9.77 -30.65
N GLN A 381 1.20 -9.09 -29.53
CA GLN A 381 1.42 -9.64 -28.20
C GLN A 381 0.56 -10.89 -27.95
N HIS A 382 -0.71 -10.89 -28.37
CA HIS A 382 -1.57 -12.08 -28.26
C HIS A 382 -0.99 -13.27 -29.05
N VAL A 383 -0.57 -13.05 -30.30
CA VAL A 383 0.03 -14.10 -31.14
C VAL A 383 1.32 -14.63 -30.52
N ALA A 384 2.18 -13.75 -30.02
CA ALA A 384 3.43 -14.14 -29.38
C ALA A 384 3.18 -14.96 -28.10
N ALA A 385 2.27 -14.49 -27.23
CA ALA A 385 1.89 -15.19 -26.01
C ALA A 385 1.28 -16.57 -26.31
N CYS A 386 0.34 -16.65 -27.26
CA CYS A 386 -0.24 -17.93 -27.67
C CYS A 386 0.81 -18.89 -28.24
N SER A 387 1.73 -18.39 -29.06
CA SER A 387 2.80 -19.20 -29.65
C SER A 387 3.73 -19.76 -28.57
N LYS A 388 4.09 -18.95 -27.57
CA LYS A 388 4.94 -19.39 -26.46
C LYS A 388 4.22 -20.39 -25.58
N MET A 389 2.99 -20.13 -25.17
CA MET A 389 2.22 -21.05 -24.33
C MET A 389 1.95 -22.39 -25.02
N GLY A 390 1.58 -22.38 -26.30
CA GLY A 390 1.40 -23.61 -27.06
C GLY A 390 2.69 -24.42 -27.22
N TYR A 391 3.84 -23.74 -27.34
CA TYR A 391 5.14 -24.41 -27.34
C TYR A 391 5.44 -25.07 -25.98
N GLU A 392 5.22 -24.37 -24.87
CA GLU A 392 5.46 -24.91 -23.52
C GLU A 392 4.51 -26.07 -23.18
N GLU A 393 3.22 -25.98 -23.57
CA GLU A 393 2.24 -27.07 -23.44
C GLU A 393 2.74 -28.34 -24.17
N GLY A 394 3.14 -28.19 -25.44
CA GLY A 394 3.67 -29.30 -26.24
C GLY A 394 4.97 -29.86 -25.67
N TYR A 395 5.90 -28.99 -25.24
CA TYR A 395 7.16 -29.40 -24.64
C TYR A 395 6.96 -30.19 -23.34
N PHE A 396 6.03 -29.75 -22.49
CA PHE A 396 5.67 -30.44 -21.25
C PHE A 396 5.14 -31.85 -21.54
N HIS A 397 4.14 -31.96 -22.42
CA HIS A 397 3.51 -33.25 -22.76
C HIS A 397 4.48 -34.22 -23.44
N GLN A 398 5.38 -33.71 -24.30
CA GLN A 398 6.40 -34.53 -24.94
C GLN A 398 7.48 -34.99 -23.95
N SER A 399 7.93 -34.10 -23.06
CA SER A 399 9.00 -34.40 -22.09
C SER A 399 8.56 -35.39 -21.02
N LEU A 400 7.29 -35.36 -20.62
CA LEU A 400 6.72 -36.22 -19.59
C LEU A 400 5.92 -37.41 -20.15
N GLU A 401 5.85 -37.54 -21.48
CA GLU A 401 5.14 -38.61 -22.19
C GLU A 401 3.69 -38.80 -21.72
N THR A 402 2.99 -37.70 -21.42
CA THR A 402 1.66 -37.80 -20.76
C THR A 402 0.54 -38.24 -21.72
N GLY A 403 0.82 -38.34 -23.03
CA GLY A 403 -0.18 -38.65 -24.06
C GLY A 403 -1.29 -37.59 -24.16
N GLU A 404 -1.00 -36.34 -23.79
CA GLU A 404 -1.97 -35.24 -23.73
C GLU A 404 -3.18 -35.55 -22.85
N GLN A 405 -3.02 -36.46 -21.88
CA GLN A 405 -4.07 -36.80 -20.92
C GLN A 405 -3.95 -35.94 -19.66
N PRO A 406 -5.07 -35.37 -19.17
CA PRO A 406 -5.12 -34.76 -17.85
C PRO A 406 -4.76 -35.78 -16.76
N VAL A 407 -4.29 -35.28 -15.63
CA VAL A 407 -4.13 -36.11 -14.43
C VAL A 407 -5.50 -36.53 -13.89
N ALA A 408 -5.50 -37.58 -13.05
CA ALA A 408 -6.73 -37.99 -12.37
C ALA A 408 -7.32 -36.80 -11.58
N ASP A 409 -8.64 -36.67 -11.65
CA ASP A 409 -9.43 -35.62 -10.99
C ASP A 409 -9.13 -34.18 -11.43
N ASP A 410 -8.48 -33.99 -12.58
CA ASP A 410 -8.39 -32.67 -13.22
C ASP A 410 -9.70 -32.34 -13.95
N HIS A 411 -10.40 -31.33 -13.45
CA HIS A 411 -11.66 -30.83 -14.02
C HIS A 411 -11.46 -29.60 -14.92
N ASN A 412 -10.23 -29.16 -15.14
CA ASN A 412 -9.94 -28.06 -16.04
C ASN A 412 -10.19 -28.48 -17.48
N THR A 413 -10.90 -27.63 -18.22
CA THR A 413 -11.20 -27.86 -19.64
C THR A 413 -10.49 -26.87 -20.56
N GLN A 414 -9.96 -25.78 -19.99
CA GLN A 414 -9.23 -24.73 -20.67
C GLN A 414 -8.41 -23.91 -19.65
N LEU A 415 -7.18 -23.59 -19.99
CA LEU A 415 -6.37 -22.57 -19.31
C LEU A 415 -6.88 -21.18 -19.72
N GLN A 416 -7.28 -20.38 -18.73
CA GLN A 416 -7.52 -18.96 -18.89
C GLN A 416 -6.36 -18.17 -18.31
N VAL A 417 -5.77 -17.30 -19.11
CA VAL A 417 -4.74 -16.35 -18.68
C VAL A 417 -5.35 -14.96 -18.61
N ASN A 418 -5.29 -14.31 -17.45
CA ASN A 418 -5.74 -12.94 -17.26
C ASN A 418 -4.53 -12.00 -17.30
N ILE A 419 -4.53 -11.02 -18.20
CA ILE A 419 -3.41 -10.08 -18.40
C ILE A 419 -3.90 -8.65 -18.19
N PHE A 420 -3.44 -8.04 -17.11
CA PHE A 420 -3.61 -6.62 -16.82
C PHE A 420 -2.58 -5.78 -17.60
N ASP A 421 -2.81 -4.47 -17.76
CA ASP A 421 -1.91 -3.58 -18.51
C ASP A 421 -0.63 -3.25 -17.72
N SER A 422 -0.74 -3.16 -16.39
CA SER A 422 0.37 -2.84 -15.49
C SER A 422 0.32 -3.64 -14.18
N SER A 423 1.30 -3.43 -13.30
CA SER A 423 1.29 -4.00 -11.94
C SER A 423 0.32 -3.28 -11.00
N ASP A 424 -0.12 -2.08 -11.37
CA ASP A 424 -1.02 -1.26 -10.56
C ASP A 424 -2.50 -1.62 -10.85
N ASP A 425 -2.78 -2.25 -11.99
CA ASP A 425 -4.07 -2.81 -12.43
C ASP A 425 -4.27 -4.25 -11.93
#